data_AF-A0A6I9YDB9-F1
#
_entry.id   AF-A0A6I9YDB9-F1
#
_cell.length_a   1.000
_cell.length_b   1.000
_cell.length_c   1.000
_cell.angle_alpha   90.00
_cell.angle_beta   90.00
_cell.angle_gamma   90.00
#
_symmetry.space_group_name_H-M   'P 1'
#
loop_
_entity.id
_entity.type
_entity.pdbx_description
1 polymer ?
#
loop_
_entity_poly.entity_id
_entity_poly.type
_entity_poly.pdbx_seq_one_letter_code
_entity_poly.pdbx_strand_id
1 'polypeptide(L)'
;MEDRHVSLPEFNQLFGLEDGVDRAYFAVYDGHAGIEAANYAAAHLHANLAHHEKLLESPAEALRDSFQKTDEMFLSRARREKLRSGTTGVSCFLVDDKLHIAWLGDSQVMLVQQGKVVTLMEPHKPEREDERQQSMYVMQPPKS
;
A
#
# COMPACT_ATOMS: atom_id res chain seq x y z
N MET A 1 2.90 -19.35 8.56
CA MET A 1 2.00 -18.33 7.99
C MET A 1 2.88 -17.27 7.34
N GLU A 2 2.76 -17.07 6.03
CA GLU A 2 3.62 -16.16 5.25
C GLU A 2 3.00 -14.74 5.17
N ASP A 3 1.69 -14.64 5.31
CA ASP A 3 0.92 -13.39 5.24
C ASP A 3 1.26 -12.41 6.37
N ARG A 4 1.23 -11.12 6.05
CA ARG A 4 1.37 -10.02 7.02
C ARG A 4 0.29 -8.97 6.80
N HIS A 5 0.03 -8.21 7.84
CA HIS A 5 -0.83 -7.04 7.74
C HIS A 5 -0.26 -5.90 8.59
N VAL A 6 -0.69 -4.69 8.28
CA VAL A 6 -0.40 -3.47 9.05
C VAL A 6 -1.73 -2.77 9.32
N SER A 7 -1.93 -2.30 10.54
CA SER A 7 -3.10 -1.53 10.96
C SER A 7 -2.65 -0.38 11.84
N LEU A 8 -2.67 0.82 11.27
CA LEU A 8 -2.22 2.06 11.89
C LEU A 8 -3.37 3.08 11.84
N PRO A 9 -4.37 2.97 12.73
CA PRO A 9 -5.45 3.94 12.80
C PRO A 9 -4.96 5.33 13.23
N GLU A 10 -3.85 5.40 13.96
CA GLU A 10 -3.23 6.63 14.47
C GLU A 10 -1.89 6.89 13.77
N PHE A 11 -1.89 6.88 12.43
CA PHE A 11 -0.66 6.95 11.62
C PHE A 11 0.21 8.16 11.99
N ASN A 12 -0.41 9.32 12.19
CA ASN A 12 0.31 10.55 12.54
C ASN A 12 1.11 10.43 13.84
N GLN A 13 0.56 9.80 14.88
CA GLN A 13 1.21 9.71 16.19
C GLN A 13 2.50 8.88 16.12
N LEU A 14 2.51 7.85 15.28
CA LEU A 14 3.68 7.01 15.07
C LEU A 14 4.84 7.75 14.40
N PHE A 15 4.53 8.74 13.56
CA PHE A 15 5.50 9.45 12.72
C PHE A 15 5.70 10.94 13.08
N GLY A 16 5.02 11.43 14.12
CA GLY A 16 5.13 12.83 14.58
C GLY A 16 4.59 13.85 13.58
N LEU A 17 3.51 13.53 12.85
CA LEU A 17 2.86 14.45 11.93
C LEU A 17 1.85 15.33 12.67
N GLU A 18 2.05 16.65 12.68
CA GLU A 18 1.26 17.63 13.46
C GLU A 18 0.58 18.70 12.59
N ASP A 19 0.27 18.38 11.33
CA ASP A 19 -0.30 19.31 10.35
C ASP A 19 -1.85 19.42 10.40
N GLY A 20 -2.48 18.78 11.39
CA GLY A 20 -3.93 18.83 11.61
C GLY A 20 -4.78 18.01 10.62
N VAL A 21 -4.14 17.20 9.78
CA VAL A 21 -4.80 16.29 8.83
C VAL A 21 -4.80 14.88 9.40
N ASP A 22 -5.97 14.26 9.58
CA ASP A 22 -6.04 12.92 10.16
C ASP A 22 -5.64 11.86 9.14
N ARG A 23 -4.83 10.87 9.57
CA ARG A 23 -4.36 9.81 8.68
C ARG A 23 -4.40 8.44 9.31
N ALA A 24 -4.76 7.45 8.52
CA ALA A 24 -4.71 6.04 8.89
C ALA A 24 -4.15 5.20 7.74
N TYR A 25 -3.41 4.14 8.07
CA TYR A 25 -2.81 3.23 7.08
C TYR A 25 -3.15 1.78 7.41
N PHE A 26 -3.58 1.04 6.40
CA PHE A 26 -3.87 -0.38 6.49
C PHE A 26 -3.27 -1.10 5.30
N ALA A 27 -2.74 -2.30 5.51
CA ALA A 27 -2.23 -3.11 4.42
C ALA A 27 -2.29 -4.60 4.70
N VAL A 28 -2.35 -5.38 3.63
CA VAL A 28 -2.21 -6.85 3.63
C VAL A 28 -1.16 -7.23 2.61
N TYR A 29 -0.34 -8.21 2.96
CA TYR A 29 0.75 -8.75 2.15
C TYR A 29 0.64 -10.27 2.19
N ASP A 30 0.34 -10.89 1.05
CA ASP A 30 0.29 -12.35 0.90
C ASP A 30 1.67 -12.84 0.41
N GLY A 31 2.44 -13.40 1.34
CA GLY A 31 3.80 -13.86 1.08
C GLY A 31 3.82 -15.21 0.39
N HIS A 32 4.79 -15.42 -0.51
CA HIS A 32 5.00 -16.71 -1.17
C HIS A 32 6.48 -17.05 -1.29
N ALA A 33 6.78 -18.35 -1.22
CA ALA A 33 8.14 -18.89 -1.30
C ALA A 33 9.08 -18.32 -0.21
N GLY A 34 8.54 -18.03 0.97
CA GLY A 34 9.23 -17.47 2.12
C GLY A 34 8.49 -16.27 2.72
N ILE A 35 8.83 -15.94 3.97
CA ILE A 35 8.16 -14.88 4.75
C ILE A 35 8.82 -13.51 4.58
N GLU A 36 10.00 -13.46 3.98
CA GLU A 36 10.93 -12.34 4.08
C GLU A 36 10.40 -11.10 3.37
N ALA A 37 9.80 -11.28 2.19
CA ALA A 37 9.20 -10.19 1.41
C ALA A 37 8.00 -9.56 2.15
N ALA A 38 7.06 -10.37 2.64
CA ALA A 38 5.90 -9.89 3.39
C ALA A 38 6.30 -9.21 4.71
N ASN A 39 7.27 -9.78 5.44
CA ASN A 39 7.87 -9.13 6.62
C ASN A 39 8.51 -7.79 6.27
N TYR A 40 9.23 -7.73 5.15
CA TYR A 40 9.91 -6.51 4.73
C TYR A 40 8.92 -5.41 4.38
N ALA A 41 7.89 -5.73 3.58
CA ALA A 41 6.84 -4.78 3.22
C ALA A 41 6.10 -4.26 4.46
N ALA A 42 5.68 -5.17 5.36
CA ALA A 42 5.00 -4.80 6.60
C ALA A 42 5.84 -3.91 7.52
N ALA A 43 7.16 -4.07 7.53
CA ALA A 43 8.06 -3.26 8.35
C ALA A 43 8.44 -1.90 7.73
N HIS A 44 8.45 -1.76 6.39
CA HIS A 44 9.07 -0.60 5.74
C HIS A 44 8.12 0.24 4.89
N LEU A 45 7.05 -0.32 4.33
CA LEU A 45 6.25 0.40 3.33
C LEU A 45 5.58 1.65 3.91
N HIS A 46 4.90 1.50 5.04
CA HIS A 46 4.24 2.58 5.76
C HIS A 46 5.23 3.63 6.29
N ALA A 47 6.42 3.20 6.71
CA ALA A 47 7.49 4.10 7.13
C ALA A 47 8.07 4.89 5.95
N ASN A 48 8.28 4.25 4.79
CA ASN A 48 8.70 4.94 3.58
C ASN A 48 7.68 5.99 3.14
N LEU A 49 6.39 5.68 3.25
CA LEU A 49 5.30 6.61 2.99
C LEU A 49 5.34 7.82 3.93
N ALA A 50 5.46 7.57 5.24
CA ALA A 50 5.48 8.63 6.25
C ALA A 50 6.61 9.65 6.03
N HIS A 51 7.76 9.19 5.53
CA HIS A 51 8.93 10.03 5.27
C HIS A 51 9.02 10.54 3.82
N HIS A 52 7.99 10.31 3.00
CA HIS A 52 8.00 10.72 1.60
C HIS A 52 7.75 12.24 1.48
N GLU A 53 8.56 12.94 0.70
CA GLU A 53 8.49 14.42 0.58
C GLU A 53 7.12 14.90 0.07
N LYS A 54 6.50 14.11 -0.81
CA LYS A 54 5.18 14.40 -1.40
C LYS A 54 4.00 13.94 -0.56
N LEU A 55 4.20 13.43 0.67
CA LEU A 55 3.10 12.90 1.48
C LEU A 55 1.95 13.91 1.66
N LEU A 56 2.31 15.18 1.87
CA LEU A 56 1.35 16.26 2.14
C LEU A 56 0.71 16.81 0.85
N GLU A 57 1.49 16.89 -0.24
CA GLU A 57 1.05 17.50 -1.50
C GLU A 57 0.30 16.51 -2.40
N SER A 58 0.79 15.26 -2.44
CA SER A 58 0.28 14.20 -3.31
C SER A 58 0.41 12.84 -2.61
N PRO A 59 -0.51 12.52 -1.67
CA PRO A 59 -0.52 11.24 -0.95
C PRO A 59 -0.53 10.02 -1.87
N ALA A 60 -1.19 10.14 -3.03
CA ALA A 60 -1.23 9.09 -4.03
C ALA A 60 0.16 8.82 -4.60
N GLU A 61 0.84 9.87 -5.07
CA GLU A 61 2.20 9.75 -5.61
C GLU A 61 3.17 9.23 -4.54
N ALA A 62 3.09 9.77 -3.31
CA ALA A 62 3.88 9.30 -2.19
C ALA A 62 3.66 7.80 -1.91
N LEU A 63 2.42 7.31 -2.00
CA LEU A 63 2.10 5.91 -1.84
C LEU A 63 2.73 5.05 -2.94
N ARG A 64 2.53 5.41 -4.21
CA ARG A 64 3.13 4.69 -5.36
C ARG A 64 4.65 4.63 -5.24
N ASP A 65 5.28 5.77 -4.99
CA ASP A 65 6.74 5.87 -4.93
C ASP A 65 7.29 5.10 -3.72
N SER A 66 6.53 5.02 -2.62
CA SER A 66 6.88 4.19 -1.46
C SER A 66 6.82 2.70 -1.73
N PHE A 67 5.88 2.22 -2.57
CA PHE A 67 5.89 0.83 -3.04
C PHE A 67 7.15 0.54 -3.84
N GLN A 68 7.47 1.39 -4.82
CA GLN A 68 8.66 1.24 -5.65
C GLN A 68 9.94 1.24 -4.80
N LYS A 69 10.08 2.22 -3.90
CA LYS A 69 11.23 2.32 -2.99
C LYS A 69 11.37 1.08 -2.11
N THR A 70 10.25 0.57 -1.57
CA THR A 70 10.27 -0.62 -0.72
C THR A 70 10.66 -1.87 -1.50
N ASP A 71 10.19 -2.03 -2.73
CA ASP A 71 10.58 -3.11 -3.63
C ASP A 71 12.07 -3.05 -3.97
N GLU A 72 12.59 -1.89 -4.37
CA GLU A 72 14.01 -1.69 -4.68
C GLU A 72 14.92 -2.03 -3.47
N MET A 73 14.51 -1.59 -2.26
CA MET A 73 15.20 -1.92 -1.01
C MET A 73 15.19 -3.43 -0.73
N PHE A 74 14.05 -4.09 -0.92
CA PHE A 74 13.93 -5.53 -0.74
C PHE A 74 14.74 -6.31 -1.79
N LEU A 75 14.70 -5.93 -3.07
CA LEU A 75 15.50 -6.56 -4.12
C LEU A 75 17.00 -6.47 -3.86
N SER A 76 17.47 -5.35 -3.32
CA SER A 76 18.87 -5.18 -2.89
C SER A 76 19.23 -6.19 -1.78
N ARG A 77 18.38 -6.31 -0.76
CA ARG A 77 18.53 -7.29 0.33
C ARG A 77 18.48 -8.73 -0.20
N ALA A 78 17.50 -9.05 -1.04
CA ALA A 78 17.26 -10.37 -1.59
C ALA A 78 18.45 -10.85 -2.43
N ARG A 79 19.06 -9.97 -3.24
CA ARG A 79 20.30 -10.30 -3.98
C ARG A 79 21.46 -10.66 -3.06
N ARG A 80 21.66 -9.89 -1.99
CA ARG A 80 22.74 -10.10 -1.01
C ARG A 80 22.54 -11.39 -0.21
N GLU A 81 21.31 -11.65 0.21
CA GLU A 81 20.95 -12.77 1.08
C GLU A 81 20.47 -14.01 0.30
N LYS A 82 20.47 -13.95 -1.04
CA LYS A 82 19.99 -15.01 -1.96
C LYS A 82 18.54 -15.44 -1.68
N LEU A 83 17.69 -14.50 -1.26
CA LEU A 83 16.27 -14.73 -1.01
C LEU A 83 15.51 -14.86 -2.32
N ARG A 84 14.46 -15.68 -2.31
CA ARG A 84 13.55 -15.90 -3.45
C ARG A 84 12.08 -15.67 -3.11
N SER A 85 11.78 -15.29 -1.87
CA SER A 85 10.43 -14.98 -1.44
C SER A 85 9.90 -13.76 -2.20
N GLY A 86 8.61 -13.79 -2.51
CA GLY A 86 7.86 -12.63 -2.99
C GLY A 86 6.65 -12.38 -2.09
N THR A 87 5.94 -11.30 -2.38
CA THR A 87 4.68 -11.00 -1.70
C THR A 87 3.78 -10.22 -2.64
N THR A 88 2.48 -10.42 -2.53
CA THR A 88 1.52 -9.40 -2.97
C THR A 88 1.60 -8.21 -2.01
N GLY A 89 0.94 -7.12 -2.36
CA GLY A 89 0.67 -6.07 -1.39
C GLY A 89 -0.54 -5.27 -1.81
N VAL A 90 -1.45 -5.02 -0.89
CA VAL A 90 -2.50 -4.02 -1.05
C VAL A 90 -2.52 -3.13 0.17
N SER A 91 -2.64 -1.83 -0.04
CA SER A 91 -2.70 -0.84 1.03
C SER A 91 -3.81 0.17 0.82
N CYS A 92 -4.37 0.61 1.93
CA CYS A 92 -5.33 1.69 2.07
C CYS A 92 -4.72 2.77 2.94
N PHE A 93 -4.60 3.98 2.39
CA PHE A 93 -4.14 5.16 3.12
C PHE A 93 -5.26 6.19 3.14
N LEU A 94 -5.83 6.41 4.33
CA LEU A 94 -6.88 7.40 4.56
C LEU A 94 -6.21 8.72 4.93
N VAL A 95 -6.58 9.79 4.24
CA VAL A 95 -6.16 11.17 4.52
C VAL A 95 -7.43 12.00 4.62
N ASP A 96 -7.76 12.42 5.84
CA ASP A 96 -9.08 12.90 6.25
C ASP A 96 -10.19 11.96 5.76
N ASP A 97 -10.92 12.37 4.74
CA ASP A 97 -12.06 11.67 4.17
C ASP A 97 -11.73 10.96 2.85
N LYS A 98 -10.49 11.08 2.35
CA LYS A 98 -10.03 10.51 1.06
C LYS A 98 -9.27 9.22 1.25
N LEU A 99 -9.68 8.20 0.51
CA LEU A 99 -9.06 6.89 0.54
C LEU A 99 -8.13 6.71 -0.68
N HIS A 100 -6.85 6.53 -0.42
CA HIS A 100 -5.82 6.24 -1.41
C HIS A 100 -5.49 4.74 -1.38
N ILE A 101 -5.61 4.07 -2.52
CA ILE A 101 -5.38 2.63 -2.63
C ILE A 101 -4.26 2.37 -3.62
N ALA A 102 -3.33 1.52 -3.21
CA ALA A 102 -2.29 0.99 -4.08
C ALA A 102 -2.13 -0.51 -3.86
N TRP A 103 -1.89 -1.25 -4.95
CA TRP A 103 -1.72 -2.69 -4.89
C TRP A 103 -0.79 -3.26 -5.97
N LEU A 104 -0.23 -4.43 -5.67
CA LEU A 104 0.59 -5.26 -6.54
C LEU A 104 0.23 -6.73 -6.29
N GLY A 105 -0.03 -7.46 -7.37
CA GLY A 105 -0.48 -8.85 -7.31
C GLY A 105 -2.00 -8.98 -7.27
N ASP A 106 -2.49 -10.07 -6.69
CA ASP A 106 -3.89 -10.50 -6.72
C ASP A 106 -4.64 -10.28 -5.39
N SER A 107 -4.00 -9.67 -4.39
CA SER A 107 -4.68 -9.20 -3.18
C SER A 107 -5.55 -7.97 -3.46
N GLN A 108 -6.69 -7.89 -2.78
CA GLN A 108 -7.80 -7.02 -3.17
C GLN A 108 -8.41 -6.27 -1.97
N VAL A 109 -8.87 -5.04 -2.20
CA VAL A 109 -9.69 -4.23 -1.29
C VAL A 109 -11.09 -4.01 -1.86
N MET A 110 -12.10 -4.16 -1.01
CA MET A 110 -13.49 -3.80 -1.33
C MET A 110 -14.01 -2.76 -0.34
N LEU A 111 -14.63 -1.70 -0.84
CA LEU A 111 -15.34 -0.73 -0.02
C LEU A 111 -16.83 -1.07 -0.06
N VAL A 112 -17.45 -1.16 1.11
CA VAL A 112 -18.89 -1.33 1.23
C VAL A 112 -19.47 -0.08 1.87
N GLN A 113 -20.36 0.62 1.15
CA GLN A 113 -21.02 1.82 1.62
C GLN A 113 -22.53 1.63 1.53
N GLN A 114 -23.23 1.83 2.66
CA GLN A 114 -24.70 1.66 2.73
C GLN A 114 -25.18 0.30 2.17
N GLY A 115 -24.44 -0.77 2.45
CA GLY A 115 -24.75 -2.12 1.98
C GLY A 115 -24.47 -2.38 0.50
N LYS A 116 -23.87 -1.44 -0.23
CA LYS A 116 -23.46 -1.59 -1.63
C LYS A 116 -21.95 -1.71 -1.73
N VAL A 117 -21.48 -2.68 -2.52
CA VAL A 117 -20.07 -2.79 -2.89
C VAL A 117 -19.75 -1.69 -3.89
N VAL A 118 -18.75 -0.89 -3.58
CA VAL A 118 -18.15 0.08 -4.49
C VAL A 118 -16.97 -0.62 -5.15
N THR A 119 -17.02 -0.81 -6.47
CA THR A 119 -15.91 -1.41 -7.23
C THR A 119 -14.71 -0.47 -7.17
N LEU A 120 -13.65 -0.89 -6.48
CA LEU A 120 -12.44 -0.10 -6.29
C LEU A 120 -11.29 -0.47 -7.23
N MET A 121 -11.33 -1.67 -7.79
CA MET A 121 -10.24 -2.25 -8.57
C MET A 121 -10.84 -3.02 -9.75
N GLU A 122 -10.20 -2.94 -10.91
CA GLU A 122 -10.39 -3.94 -11.94
C GLU A 122 -9.41 -5.11 -11.68
N PRO A 123 -9.89 -6.36 -11.58
CA PRO A 123 -9.00 -7.51 -11.37
C PRO A 123 -7.94 -7.59 -12.48
N HIS A 124 -6.68 -7.79 -12.08
CA HIS A 124 -5.58 -8.03 -13.01
C HIS A 124 -5.87 -9.26 -13.88
N LYS A 125 -5.79 -9.09 -15.20
CA LYS A 125 -5.72 -10.21 -16.14
C LYS A 125 -4.27 -10.33 -16.63
N PRO A 126 -3.64 -11.51 -16.58
CA PRO A 126 -2.23 -11.73 -16.94
C PRO A 126 -1.90 -11.53 -18.45
N GLU A 127 -2.77 -10.86 -19.21
CA GLU A 127 -2.70 -10.71 -20.67
C GLU A 127 -2.54 -9.25 -21.13
N ARG A 128 -2.46 -8.26 -20.21
CA ARG A 128 -2.27 -6.85 -20.58
C ARG A 128 -0.79 -6.49 -20.56
N GLU A 129 -0.26 -5.92 -21.65
CA GLU A 129 1.14 -5.49 -21.77
C GLU A 129 1.52 -4.26 -20.89
N ASP A 130 0.55 -3.69 -20.17
CA ASP A 130 0.67 -2.39 -19.48
C ASP A 130 0.92 -2.53 -17.96
N GLU A 131 1.40 -3.70 -17.51
CA GLU A 131 1.38 -4.12 -16.09
C GLU A 131 2.22 -3.26 -15.12
N ARG A 132 3.09 -2.39 -15.65
CA ARG A 132 4.01 -1.61 -14.80
C ARG A 132 3.48 -0.27 -14.31
N GLN A 133 2.29 0.18 -14.75
CA GLN A 133 1.88 1.59 -14.58
C GLN A 133 0.49 1.85 -13.96
N GLN A 134 -0.33 0.85 -13.65
CA GLN A 134 -1.74 1.06 -13.24
C GLN A 134 -2.08 0.64 -11.79
N SER A 135 -1.20 0.87 -10.83
CA SER A 135 -1.37 0.40 -9.44
C SER A 135 -1.96 1.43 -8.46
N MET A 136 -2.61 2.50 -8.93
CA MET A 136 -3.00 3.61 -8.05
C MET A 136 -4.42 4.13 -8.34
N TYR A 137 -5.28 4.09 -7.32
CA TYR A 137 -6.63 4.65 -7.36
C TYR A 137 -6.86 5.59 -6.17
N VAL A 138 -7.50 6.74 -6.41
CA VAL A 138 -7.81 7.74 -5.38
C VAL A 138 -9.31 7.96 -5.35
N MET A 139 -9.93 7.66 -4.21
CA MET A 139 -11.37 7.86 -3.98
C MET A 139 -11.59 9.13 -3.16
N GLN A 140 -12.53 9.97 -3.62
CA GLN A 140 -13.14 11.02 -2.81
C GLN A 140 -14.52 10.54 -2.34
N PRO A 141 -14.92 10.82 -1.09
CA PRO A 141 -16.25 10.47 -0.63
C PRO A 141 -17.30 11.34 -1.33
N PRO A 142 -18.55 10.86 -1.47
CA PRO A 142 -19.63 11.68 -1.98
C PRO A 142 -19.83 12.88 -1.05
N LYS A 143 -19.87 14.08 -1.63
CA LYS A 143 -20.27 15.29 -0.90
C LYS A 143 -21.67 15.07 -0.35
N SER A 144 -21.84 15.26 0.97
CA SER A 144 -23.14 15.27 1.65
C SER A 144 -24.06 16.34 1.10
#